data_AF-A0A2H3CVS8-F1
#
_entry.id   AF-A0A2H3CVS8-F1
#
_cell.length_a   1.000
_cell.length_b   1.000
_cell.length_c   1.000
_cell.angle_alpha   90.00
_cell.angle_beta   90.00
_cell.angle_gamma   90.00
#
_symmetry.space_group_name_H-M   'P 1'
#
loop_
_entity.id
_entity.type
_entity.pdbx_description
1 polymer ?
#
loop_
_entity_poly.entity_id
_entity_poly.type
_entity_poly.pdbx_seq_one_letter_code
_entity_poly.pdbx_strand_id
1 'polypeptide(L)'
;MIGKRNASNAENIPVRRASTNGKHVSAAKALSAPLHKRKRAVAKPGQIVFNVKTYRASKETLITVQLVPKLSQPVFALPEAPTLFARDNLVRDFGVRLFYTLSLLAPCAPPKDTPIPARFPVSLPANAPGEGPSYFLGVFAPNSTKVTLHPAHHDVLAVHCPRLPSTILASPPASEIPVHPLCLPDPQSYALLSQYMYTHRQDLLLASLLPPGSLPSNPFPTTAHLSSSPKTAEEIHSQLLVVAESLAKDFTQHKLLGGLSTVHGLWKNTVALGVDDDGLWEVIHAAWGVYLTAAGWTDSRLHLRKGELIPGYQ
;
A
#
# COMPACT_ATOMS: atom_id res chain seq x y z
N MET A 1 56.00 38.78 -35.18
CA MET A 1 54.98 38.50 -36.22
C MET A 1 53.64 38.31 -35.52
N ILE A 2 52.71 39.22 -35.84
CA ILE A 2 51.23 39.14 -35.79
C ILE A 2 50.59 38.83 -34.41
N GLY A 3 49.74 39.66 -33.80
CA GLY A 3 49.06 40.87 -34.26
C GLY A 3 47.55 40.80 -33.96
N LYS A 4 47.12 41.65 -33.01
CA LYS A 4 45.76 42.16 -32.67
C LYS A 4 44.63 42.01 -33.72
N ARG A 5 43.39 41.99 -33.20
CA ARG A 5 42.14 42.73 -33.59
C ARG A 5 40.92 41.80 -33.56
N ASN A 6 39.65 42.22 -33.42
CA ASN A 6 38.90 43.33 -32.83
C ASN A 6 37.42 43.02 -33.15
N ALA A 7 36.54 43.28 -32.17
CA ALA A 7 35.27 44.00 -32.25
C ALA A 7 34.27 43.87 -33.45
N SER A 8 32.99 43.86 -33.06
CA SER A 8 31.83 44.60 -33.61
C SER A 8 31.30 44.26 -35.01
N ASN A 9 30.00 43.94 -35.12
CA ASN A 9 29.00 44.98 -35.42
C ASN A 9 27.55 44.49 -35.30
N ALA A 10 26.71 45.41 -34.81
CA ALA A 10 25.26 45.41 -34.90
C ALA A 10 24.84 46.11 -36.21
N GLU A 11 23.56 45.93 -36.59
CA GLU A 11 22.70 46.73 -37.52
C GLU A 11 21.82 45.76 -38.34
N ASN A 12 20.58 46.04 -38.74
CA ASN A 12 19.58 47.03 -38.39
C ASN A 12 18.23 46.53 -38.95
N ILE A 13 17.15 47.03 -38.36
CA ILE A 13 15.71 46.95 -38.71
C ILE A 13 15.48 47.61 -40.10
N PRO A 14 14.50 47.23 -40.98
CA PRO A 14 13.11 47.70 -40.81
C PRO A 14 11.90 46.96 -41.45
N VAL A 15 10.81 46.96 -40.66
CA VAL A 15 9.46 47.53 -40.92
C VAL A 15 8.74 47.22 -42.26
N ARG A 16 7.53 46.62 -42.19
CA ARG A 16 6.27 47.25 -42.67
C ARG A 16 4.97 46.54 -42.27
N ARG A 17 4.22 47.26 -41.43
CA ARG A 17 2.76 47.60 -41.43
C ARG A 17 1.75 46.73 -42.19
N ALA A 18 0.66 46.40 -41.48
CA ALA A 18 -0.72 46.95 -41.61
C ALA A 18 -1.74 45.87 -41.21
N SER A 19 -2.95 46.10 -40.69
CA SER A 19 -3.67 47.23 -40.08
C SER A 19 -5.12 46.70 -39.88
N THR A 20 -5.78 47.14 -38.80
CA THR A 20 -7.26 47.29 -38.64
C THR A 20 -8.13 46.01 -38.63
N ASN A 21 -9.17 45.84 -37.81
CA ASN A 21 -10.11 46.77 -37.16
C ASN A 21 -10.76 46.10 -35.95
N GLY A 22 -11.08 46.89 -34.92
CA GLY A 22 -11.86 46.45 -33.76
C GLY A 22 -13.37 46.55 -33.97
N LYS A 23 -14.12 45.85 -33.11
CA LYS A 23 -15.49 46.20 -32.69
C LYS A 23 -15.70 45.72 -31.25
N HIS A 24 -16.03 46.66 -30.38
CA HIS A 24 -16.60 46.47 -29.05
C HIS A 24 -17.92 45.68 -29.12
N VAL A 25 -18.28 44.96 -28.04
CA VAL A 25 -19.51 45.17 -27.24
C VAL A 25 -19.58 44.18 -26.05
N SER A 26 -19.86 44.78 -24.88
CA SER A 26 -20.49 44.32 -23.64
C SER A 26 -20.21 42.98 -22.96
N ALA A 27 -19.88 43.14 -21.68
CA ALA A 27 -20.03 42.18 -20.61
C ALA A 27 -21.49 41.68 -20.45
N ALA A 28 -21.64 40.36 -20.40
CA ALA A 28 -22.79 39.69 -19.82
C ALA A 28 -22.32 38.57 -18.90
N LYS A 29 -22.78 38.67 -17.66
CA LYS A 29 -22.62 37.77 -16.52
C LYS A 29 -23.18 36.37 -16.88
N ALA A 30 -22.32 35.35 -16.88
CA ALA A 30 -22.76 33.95 -16.98
C ALA A 30 -22.21 33.15 -15.81
N LEU A 31 -23.15 32.51 -15.10
CA LEU A 31 -22.95 31.73 -13.89
C LEU A 31 -21.94 30.59 -14.09
N SER A 32 -20.96 30.52 -13.19
CA SER A 32 -20.05 29.40 -13.03
C SER A 32 -20.78 28.21 -12.37
N ALA A 33 -21.06 27.16 -13.13
CA ALA A 33 -21.36 25.84 -12.56
C ALA A 33 -20.05 25.14 -12.13
N PRO A 34 -19.99 24.48 -10.96
CA PRO A 34 -18.76 23.85 -10.51
C PRO A 34 -18.49 22.56 -11.29
N LEU A 35 -17.38 22.54 -12.03
CA LEU A 35 -16.77 21.32 -12.57
C LEU A 35 -16.41 20.40 -11.39
N HIS A 36 -17.14 19.29 -11.24
CA HIS A 36 -16.74 18.20 -10.37
C HIS A 36 -15.40 17.62 -10.87
N LYS A 37 -14.29 18.08 -10.26
CA LYS A 37 -12.98 17.45 -10.40
C LYS A 37 -13.05 16.06 -9.76
N ARG A 38 -13.28 15.03 -10.58
CA ARG A 38 -12.98 13.64 -10.21
C ARG A 38 -11.50 13.56 -9.86
N LYS A 39 -11.20 13.40 -8.56
CA LYS A 39 -9.85 13.06 -8.09
C LYS A 39 -9.45 11.74 -8.74
N ARG A 40 -8.52 11.77 -9.71
CA ARG A 40 -7.79 10.58 -10.15
C ARG A 40 -6.93 10.13 -8.98
N ALA A 41 -7.12 8.90 -8.53
CA ALA A 41 -6.22 8.25 -7.58
C ALA A 41 -4.82 8.17 -8.21
N VAL A 42 -3.83 8.70 -7.52
CA VAL A 42 -2.41 8.54 -7.88
C VAL A 42 -2.05 7.09 -7.53
N ALA A 43 -1.65 6.31 -8.54
CA ALA A 43 -1.15 4.96 -8.32
C ALA A 43 0.13 5.00 -7.47
N LYS A 44 0.21 4.16 -6.44
CA LYS A 44 1.42 4.01 -5.62
C LYS A 44 2.50 3.27 -6.44
N PRO A 45 3.80 3.49 -6.17
CA PRO A 45 4.90 2.81 -6.88
C PRO A 45 4.70 1.29 -6.86
N GLY A 46 4.88 0.62 -8.00
CA GLY A 46 4.80 -0.84 -8.13
C GLY A 46 3.39 -1.47 -8.21
N GLN A 47 2.31 -0.68 -8.10
CA GLN A 47 0.93 -1.20 -8.19
C GLN A 47 0.29 -0.89 -9.55
N ILE A 48 -0.26 -1.93 -10.20
CA ILE A 48 -1.00 -1.78 -11.47
C ILE A 48 -2.45 -2.18 -11.25
N VAL A 49 -3.37 -1.29 -11.62
CA VAL A 49 -4.83 -1.53 -11.44
C VAL A 49 -5.47 -1.86 -12.78
N PHE A 50 -6.16 -2.99 -12.84
CA PHE A 50 -6.94 -3.45 -13.99
C PHE A 50 -8.44 -3.36 -13.70
N ASN A 51 -9.20 -2.98 -14.71
CA ASN A 51 -10.66 -3.08 -14.70
C ASN A 51 -11.06 -4.11 -15.75
N VAL A 52 -11.40 -5.32 -15.30
CA VAL A 52 -11.62 -6.46 -16.19
C VAL A 52 -13.11 -6.59 -16.46
N LYS A 53 -13.58 -6.30 -17.69
CA LYS A 53 -15.02 -6.34 -18.03
C LYS A 53 -15.67 -7.70 -17.80
N THR A 54 -14.88 -8.77 -17.82
CA THR A 54 -15.29 -10.11 -17.42
C THR A 54 -14.02 -10.87 -17.02
N TYR A 55 -13.81 -11.13 -15.73
CA TYR A 55 -12.93 -12.24 -15.35
C TYR A 55 -13.70 -13.53 -15.64
N ARG A 56 -13.80 -13.87 -16.92
CA ARG A 56 -14.23 -15.20 -17.35
C ARG A 56 -12.95 -16.00 -17.42
N ALA A 57 -12.62 -16.62 -16.29
CA ALA A 57 -11.51 -17.56 -16.24
C ALA A 57 -11.59 -18.47 -17.45
N SER A 58 -10.50 -18.60 -18.20
CA SER A 58 -10.35 -19.73 -19.09
C SER A 58 -10.61 -20.98 -18.27
N LYS A 59 -11.26 -21.98 -18.86
CA LYS A 59 -11.68 -23.24 -18.22
C LYS A 59 -10.53 -24.09 -17.66
N GLU A 60 -9.33 -23.54 -17.49
CA GLU A 60 -8.25 -24.14 -16.71
C GLU A 60 -8.46 -23.76 -15.24
N THR A 61 -9.32 -24.57 -14.61
CA THR A 61 -9.41 -24.78 -13.16
C THR A 61 -9.26 -23.51 -12.33
N LEU A 62 -10.35 -22.74 -12.23
CA LEU A 62 -10.57 -21.78 -11.15
C LEU A 62 -10.34 -22.48 -9.81
N ILE A 63 -9.14 -22.37 -9.25
CA ILE A 63 -8.98 -22.54 -7.80
C ILE A 63 -9.59 -21.29 -7.19
N THR A 64 -10.92 -21.28 -7.08
CA THR A 64 -11.61 -20.39 -6.16
C THR A 64 -11.23 -20.87 -4.78
N VAL A 65 -10.08 -20.41 -4.28
CA VAL A 65 -9.73 -20.59 -2.87
C VAL A 65 -10.61 -19.63 -2.10
N GLN A 66 -11.85 -20.03 -1.87
CA GLN A 66 -12.49 -19.57 -0.64
C GLN A 66 -11.58 -20.07 0.47
N LEU A 67 -10.87 -19.16 1.11
CA LEU A 67 -10.17 -19.39 2.37
C LEU A 67 -11.26 -19.65 3.42
N VAL A 68 -11.90 -20.82 3.34
CA VAL A 68 -12.72 -21.37 4.40
C VAL A 68 -11.74 -21.72 5.53
N PRO A 69 -12.03 -21.38 6.80
CA PRO A 69 -11.17 -21.75 7.91
C PRO A 69 -11.25 -23.27 8.12
N LYS A 70 -10.51 -24.04 7.33
CA LYS A 70 -10.19 -25.42 7.64
C LYS A 70 -8.88 -25.42 8.41
N LEU A 71 -8.97 -25.72 9.71
CA LEU A 71 -7.84 -26.19 10.49
C LEU A 71 -7.28 -27.43 9.78
N SER A 72 -6.22 -27.27 9.01
CA SER A 72 -5.46 -28.37 8.41
C SER A 72 -3.99 -28.03 8.64
N GLN A 73 -3.29 -28.97 9.25
CA GLN A 73 -1.91 -28.87 9.71
C GLN A 73 -0.94 -28.42 8.60
N PRO A 74 0.19 -27.76 8.94
CA PRO A 74 1.15 -27.32 7.95
C PRO A 74 1.93 -28.51 7.39
N VAL A 75 1.84 -28.71 6.07
CA VAL A 75 2.80 -29.50 5.30
C VAL A 75 3.72 -28.53 4.59
N PHE A 76 4.74 -28.03 5.29
CA PHE A 76 5.97 -27.49 4.74
C PHE A 76 7.06 -27.64 5.81
N ALA A 77 7.74 -28.78 5.78
CA ALA A 77 8.95 -28.99 6.55
C ALA A 77 10.12 -28.29 5.84
N LEU A 78 10.29 -26.99 6.10
CA LEU A 78 11.63 -26.40 6.10
C LEU A 78 12.38 -27.01 7.31
N PRO A 79 13.66 -27.39 7.19
CA PRO A 79 14.40 -27.96 8.31
C PRO A 79 14.48 -26.94 9.46
N GLU A 80 13.79 -27.26 10.56
CA GLU A 80 13.98 -26.87 11.97
C GLU A 80 14.35 -25.42 12.35
N ALA A 81 14.02 -24.42 11.53
CA ALA A 81 13.95 -23.05 12.02
C ALA A 81 12.51 -22.73 12.46
N PRO A 82 12.26 -22.29 13.71
CA PRO A 82 10.97 -21.72 14.08
C PRO A 82 10.56 -20.66 13.07
N THR A 83 9.30 -20.64 12.62
CA THR A 83 8.83 -19.70 11.60
C THR A 83 9.15 -18.24 11.95
N LEU A 84 9.11 -17.89 13.25
CA LEU A 84 9.56 -16.60 13.76
C LEU A 84 11.03 -16.31 13.45
N PHE A 85 11.93 -17.27 13.66
CA PHE A 85 13.34 -17.11 13.33
C PHE A 85 13.54 -16.90 11.81
N ALA A 86 12.81 -17.62 10.96
CA ALA A 86 12.88 -17.42 9.52
C ALA A 86 12.40 -16.01 9.11
N ARG A 87 11.32 -15.51 9.73
CA ARG A 87 10.81 -14.15 9.53
C ARG A 87 11.85 -13.10 9.89
N ASP A 88 12.41 -13.20 11.09
CA ASP A 88 13.33 -12.20 11.62
C ASP A 88 14.60 -12.11 10.78
N ASN A 89 15.18 -13.25 10.38
CA ASN A 89 16.37 -13.25 9.53
C ASN A 89 16.06 -12.74 8.12
N LEU A 90 14.95 -13.17 7.51
CA LEU A 90 14.55 -12.72 6.18
C LEU A 90 14.39 -11.20 6.15
N VAL A 91 13.72 -10.64 7.16
CA VAL A 91 13.44 -9.21 7.24
C VAL A 91 14.70 -8.41 7.55
N ARG A 92 15.48 -8.85 8.54
CA ARG A 92 16.73 -8.19 8.96
C ARG A 92 17.73 -8.13 7.82
N ASP A 93 17.92 -9.25 7.11
CA ASP A 93 19.02 -9.39 6.16
C ASP A 93 18.60 -8.99 4.74
N PHE A 94 17.35 -9.24 4.33
CA PHE A 94 16.93 -9.08 2.92
C PHE A 94 15.69 -8.20 2.72
N GLY A 95 14.78 -8.16 3.68
CA GLY A 95 13.43 -7.62 3.53
C GLY A 95 13.34 -6.23 2.89
N VAL A 96 14.07 -5.25 3.44
CA VAL A 96 14.07 -3.87 2.92
C VAL A 96 14.65 -3.79 1.50
N ARG A 97 15.69 -4.58 1.19
CA ARG A 97 16.33 -4.61 -0.14
C ARG A 97 15.40 -5.22 -1.19
N LEU A 98 14.73 -6.33 -0.83
CA LEU A 98 13.74 -6.98 -1.68
C LEU A 98 12.57 -6.02 -1.96
N PHE A 99 12.02 -5.38 -0.92
CA PHE A 99 10.92 -4.42 -1.10
C PHE A 99 11.30 -3.21 -1.94
N TYR A 100 12.50 -2.66 -1.72
CA TYR A 100 12.99 -1.57 -2.54
C TYR A 100 13.13 -1.99 -4.01
N THR A 101 13.62 -3.20 -4.28
CA THR A 101 13.68 -3.74 -5.65
C THR A 101 12.30 -3.84 -6.30
N LEU A 102 11.28 -4.25 -5.55
CA LEU A 102 9.89 -4.22 -6.03
C LEU A 102 9.40 -2.81 -6.37
N SER A 103 9.82 -1.79 -5.62
CA SER A 103 9.44 -0.40 -5.88
C SER A 103 10.09 0.19 -7.13
N LEU A 104 11.22 -0.37 -7.57
CA LEU A 104 11.93 0.03 -8.79
C LEU A 104 11.34 -0.59 -10.06
N LEU A 105 10.43 -1.56 -9.93
CA LEU A 105 9.79 -2.19 -11.07
C LEU A 105 9.00 -1.15 -11.85
N ALA A 106 9.30 -1.02 -13.13
CA ALA A 106 8.50 -0.27 -14.07
C ALA A 106 7.44 -1.22 -14.66
N PRO A 107 6.14 -1.04 -14.34
CA PRO A 107 5.08 -1.72 -15.04
C PRO A 107 5.17 -1.51 -16.55
N CYS A 108 5.31 -2.58 -17.33
CA CYS A 108 4.86 -2.55 -18.71
C CYS A 108 3.32 -2.54 -18.68
N ALA A 109 2.71 -1.36 -18.56
CA ALA A 109 1.26 -1.24 -18.52
C ALA A 109 0.65 -1.97 -19.73
N PRO A 110 -0.18 -3.01 -19.51
CA PRO A 110 -0.80 -3.70 -20.63
C PRO A 110 -1.72 -2.73 -21.39
N PRO A 111 -1.94 -2.97 -22.69
CA PRO A 111 -2.92 -2.22 -23.46
C PRO A 111 -4.28 -2.21 -22.77
N LYS A 112 -5.05 -1.13 -22.95
CA LYS A 112 -6.43 -1.06 -22.41
C LYS A 112 -7.24 -2.23 -22.95
N ASP A 113 -8.07 -2.82 -22.08
CA ASP A 113 -8.95 -3.97 -22.35
C ASP A 113 -8.26 -5.34 -22.54
N THR A 114 -6.96 -5.50 -22.25
CA THR A 114 -6.37 -6.85 -22.20
C THR A 114 -6.81 -7.61 -20.94
N PRO A 115 -7.19 -8.90 -21.05
CA PRO A 115 -7.37 -9.76 -19.88
C PRO A 115 -6.07 -9.81 -19.07
N ILE A 116 -6.15 -10.13 -17.77
CA ILE A 116 -4.96 -10.25 -16.92
C ILE A 116 -4.05 -11.29 -17.57
N PRO A 117 -2.82 -10.91 -17.95
CA PRO A 117 -1.94 -11.84 -18.63
C PRO A 117 -1.50 -12.90 -17.63
N ALA A 118 -1.39 -14.15 -18.07
CA ALA A 118 -0.90 -15.24 -17.22
C ALA A 118 0.57 -15.02 -16.78
N ARG A 119 1.29 -14.17 -17.51
CA ARG A 119 2.69 -13.83 -17.31
C ARG A 119 2.94 -12.37 -17.61
N PHE A 120 3.86 -11.75 -16.90
CA PHE A 120 4.14 -10.33 -17.01
C PHE A 120 5.61 -10.09 -17.37
N PRO A 121 5.92 -9.37 -18.47
CA PRO A 121 7.29 -8.99 -18.77
C PRO A 121 7.74 -7.94 -17.75
N VAL A 122 8.89 -8.17 -17.15
CA VAL A 122 9.49 -7.28 -16.16
C VAL A 122 10.86 -6.85 -16.63
N SER A 123 11.11 -5.55 -16.56
CA SER A 123 12.43 -4.99 -16.71
C SER A 123 12.86 -4.42 -15.37
N LEU A 124 14.00 -4.89 -14.88
CA LEU A 124 14.69 -4.31 -13.72
C LEU A 124 15.87 -3.47 -14.21
N PRO A 125 16.19 -2.36 -13.51
CA PRO A 125 17.42 -1.63 -13.80
C PRO A 125 18.62 -2.55 -13.53
N ALA A 126 19.67 -2.43 -14.34
CA ALA A 126 20.89 -3.25 -14.22
C ALA A 126 21.57 -3.17 -12.84
N ASN A 127 21.32 -2.08 -12.11
CA ASN A 127 21.88 -1.81 -10.77
C ASN A 127 20.87 -2.05 -9.63
N ALA A 128 19.86 -2.90 -9.84
CA ALA A 128 18.92 -3.26 -8.77
C ALA A 128 19.66 -3.89 -7.57
N PRO A 129 19.38 -3.48 -6.33
CA PRO A 129 20.15 -3.91 -5.15
C PRO A 129 19.71 -5.27 -4.57
N GLY A 130 18.76 -5.95 -5.20
CA GLY A 130 18.23 -7.25 -4.78
C GLY A 130 17.66 -8.03 -5.96
N GLU A 131 17.17 -9.22 -5.65
CA GLU A 131 16.54 -10.09 -6.64
C GLU A 131 15.18 -9.53 -7.09
N GLY A 132 14.77 -9.90 -8.30
CA GLY A 132 13.47 -9.55 -8.83
C GLY A 132 12.34 -10.39 -8.21
N PRO A 133 11.07 -9.98 -8.43
CA PRO A 133 9.93 -10.74 -7.93
C PRO A 133 9.89 -12.14 -8.53
N SER A 134 9.52 -13.12 -7.69
CA SER A 134 9.28 -14.50 -8.13
C SER A 134 8.00 -14.62 -8.95
N TYR A 135 6.98 -13.81 -8.64
CA TYR A 135 5.67 -13.78 -9.31
C TYR A 135 4.94 -12.45 -9.06
N PHE A 136 3.86 -12.22 -9.80
CA PHE A 136 2.85 -11.22 -9.45
C PHE A 136 1.63 -11.88 -8.83
N LEU A 137 1.05 -11.21 -7.84
CA LEU A 137 -0.25 -11.53 -7.29
C LEU A 137 -1.32 -10.63 -7.91
N GLY A 138 -2.27 -11.24 -8.61
CA GLY A 138 -3.51 -10.60 -9.01
C GLY A 138 -4.49 -10.61 -7.85
N VAL A 139 -4.50 -9.54 -7.05
CA VAL A 139 -5.33 -9.43 -5.85
C VAL A 139 -6.70 -8.88 -6.20
N PHE A 140 -7.76 -9.57 -5.78
CA PHE A 140 -9.15 -9.20 -6.07
C PHE A 140 -10.09 -9.57 -4.92
N ALA A 141 -11.27 -8.93 -4.88
CA ALA A 141 -12.30 -9.23 -3.89
C ALA A 141 -13.29 -10.25 -4.48
N PRO A 142 -13.99 -11.04 -3.64
CA PRO A 142 -15.10 -11.85 -4.10
C PRO A 142 -16.09 -11.00 -4.91
N ASN A 143 -16.48 -11.49 -6.09
CA ASN A 143 -17.42 -10.81 -7.01
C ASN A 143 -16.94 -9.45 -7.57
N SER A 144 -15.66 -9.10 -7.42
CA SER A 144 -15.08 -7.89 -8.00
C SER A 144 -14.47 -8.16 -9.37
N THR A 145 -14.69 -7.22 -10.30
CA THR A 145 -14.02 -7.16 -11.61
C THR A 145 -12.70 -6.38 -11.57
N LYS A 146 -12.41 -5.73 -10.44
CA LYS A 146 -11.18 -4.97 -10.22
C LYS A 146 -10.10 -5.89 -9.67
N VAL A 147 -8.95 -5.89 -10.34
CA VAL A 147 -7.77 -6.64 -9.92
C VAL A 147 -6.58 -5.70 -9.83
N THR A 148 -5.81 -5.84 -8.76
CA THR A 148 -4.55 -5.11 -8.57
C THR A 148 -3.40 -6.09 -8.61
N LEU A 149 -2.41 -5.84 -9.47
CA LEU A 149 -1.19 -6.64 -9.51
C LEU A 149 -0.20 -6.11 -8.46
N HIS A 150 0.35 -7.04 -7.69
CA HIS A 150 1.41 -6.79 -6.70
C HIS A 150 2.57 -7.75 -6.95
N PRO A 151 3.78 -7.27 -7.22
CA PRO A 151 4.95 -8.14 -7.32
C PRO A 151 5.28 -8.72 -5.93
N ALA A 152 5.77 -9.95 -5.89
CA ALA A 152 6.07 -10.63 -4.63
C ALA A 152 7.24 -11.61 -4.78
N HIS A 153 7.91 -11.87 -3.67
CA HIS A 153 8.94 -12.88 -3.52
C HIS A 153 8.35 -14.10 -2.84
N HIS A 154 8.68 -15.28 -3.37
CA HIS A 154 8.23 -16.56 -2.86
C HIS A 154 8.53 -16.72 -1.37
N ASP A 155 9.78 -16.50 -0.97
CA ASP A 155 10.25 -16.74 0.41
C ASP A 155 9.51 -15.88 1.43
N VAL A 156 9.20 -14.63 1.07
CA VAL A 156 8.45 -13.71 1.94
C VAL A 156 7.03 -14.23 2.16
N LEU A 157 6.33 -14.65 1.11
CA LEU A 157 4.97 -15.17 1.33
C LEU A 157 4.98 -16.54 2.00
N ALA A 158 5.93 -17.42 1.67
CA ALA A 158 6.04 -18.75 2.27
C ALA A 158 6.21 -18.66 3.80
N VAL A 159 7.00 -17.70 4.25
CA VAL A 159 7.32 -17.51 5.67
C VAL A 159 6.21 -16.75 6.42
N HIS A 160 5.48 -15.84 5.77
CA HIS A 160 4.42 -15.04 6.42
C HIS A 160 3.00 -15.59 6.28
N CYS A 161 2.69 -16.30 5.20
CA CYS A 161 1.32 -16.67 4.82
C CYS A 161 1.12 -18.20 4.80
N PRO A 162 0.93 -18.85 5.97
CA PRO A 162 0.79 -20.31 6.04
C PRO A 162 -0.48 -20.85 5.37
N ARG A 163 -1.50 -20.00 5.13
CA ARG A 163 -2.74 -20.40 4.42
C ARG A 163 -2.66 -20.18 2.91
N LEU A 164 -1.51 -19.76 2.38
CA LEU A 164 -1.34 -19.57 0.94
C LEU A 164 -1.34 -20.94 0.23
N PRO A 165 -2.05 -21.10 -0.91
CA PRO A 165 -2.01 -22.33 -1.67
C PRO A 165 -0.60 -22.69 -2.13
N SER A 166 -0.24 -23.97 -2.03
CA SER A 166 1.06 -24.48 -2.49
C SER A 166 1.30 -24.26 -3.99
N THR A 167 0.25 -24.07 -4.78
CA THR A 167 0.33 -23.72 -6.22
C THR A 167 0.90 -22.32 -6.48
N ILE A 168 0.73 -21.38 -5.54
CA ILE A 168 1.36 -20.05 -5.59
C ILE A 168 2.82 -20.15 -5.11
N LEU A 169 3.12 -21.17 -4.32
CA LEU A 169 4.44 -21.48 -3.77
C LEU A 169 5.31 -22.34 -4.70
N ALA A 170 4.87 -22.63 -5.93
CA ALA A 170 5.66 -23.38 -6.90
C ALA A 170 6.62 -22.45 -7.68
N SER A 171 7.90 -22.84 -7.80
CA SER A 171 8.92 -22.05 -8.52
C SER A 171 8.69 -22.07 -10.04
N PRO A 172 8.70 -20.92 -10.75
CA PRO A 172 8.46 -20.88 -12.19
C PRO A 172 9.71 -21.17 -13.04
N PRO A 173 9.56 -21.83 -14.21
CA PRO A 173 10.62 -21.94 -15.21
C PRO A 173 10.86 -20.61 -15.97
N ALA A 174 12.08 -20.44 -16.48
CA ALA A 174 12.72 -19.16 -16.82
C ALA A 174 12.11 -18.33 -17.99
N SER A 175 12.42 -17.02 -17.92
CA SER A 175 12.20 -15.87 -18.84
C SER A 175 10.97 -14.97 -18.60
N GLU A 176 9.86 -15.48 -18.04
CA GLU A 176 8.65 -14.70 -17.78
C GLU A 176 8.11 -14.93 -16.36
N ILE A 177 7.69 -13.85 -15.67
CA ILE A 177 7.21 -13.92 -14.30
C ILE A 177 5.70 -14.25 -14.29
N PRO A 178 5.24 -15.33 -13.62
CA PRO A 178 3.84 -15.73 -13.64
C PRO A 178 2.96 -14.79 -12.81
N VAL A 179 1.67 -14.77 -13.13
CA VAL A 179 0.63 -14.06 -12.37
C VAL A 179 -0.27 -15.07 -11.67
N HIS A 180 -0.30 -15.04 -10.34
CA HIS A 180 -1.18 -15.89 -9.53
C HIS A 180 -2.40 -15.11 -9.02
N PRO A 181 -3.63 -15.62 -9.18
CA PRO A 181 -4.81 -15.00 -8.61
C PRO A 181 -4.83 -15.16 -7.09
N LEU A 182 -5.14 -14.10 -6.36
CA LEU A 182 -5.30 -14.09 -4.91
C LEU A 182 -6.59 -13.38 -4.51
N CYS A 183 -7.58 -14.15 -4.07
CA CYS A 183 -8.85 -13.61 -3.57
C CYS A 183 -8.67 -13.18 -2.11
N LEU A 184 -8.90 -11.90 -1.80
CA LEU A 184 -8.83 -11.36 -0.44
C LEU A 184 -10.11 -10.64 -0.04
N PRO A 185 -10.47 -10.64 1.27
CA PRO A 185 -11.62 -9.91 1.78
C PRO A 185 -11.55 -8.39 1.56
N ASP A 186 -10.36 -7.81 1.51
CA ASP A 186 -10.15 -6.39 1.25
C ASP A 186 -8.88 -6.13 0.39
N PRO A 187 -8.97 -6.18 -0.95
CA PRO A 187 -7.80 -6.00 -1.82
C PRO A 187 -7.02 -4.71 -1.63
N GLN A 188 -7.66 -3.64 -1.15
CA GLN A 188 -7.06 -2.32 -1.03
C GLN A 188 -6.03 -2.25 0.11
N SER A 189 -6.25 -2.97 1.20
CA SER A 189 -5.30 -3.04 2.32
C SER A 189 -4.12 -3.98 2.08
N TYR A 190 -4.13 -4.81 1.02
CA TYR A 190 -3.04 -5.76 0.76
C TYR A 190 -1.67 -5.09 0.60
N ALA A 191 -1.62 -3.90 -0.01
CA ALA A 191 -0.35 -3.17 -0.16
C ALA A 191 0.30 -2.83 1.20
N LEU A 192 -0.51 -2.52 2.22
CA LEU A 192 -0.04 -2.24 3.58
C LEU A 192 0.52 -3.51 4.23
N LEU A 193 -0.22 -4.61 4.09
CA LEU A 193 0.20 -5.92 4.61
C LEU A 193 1.50 -6.38 3.94
N SER A 194 1.57 -6.28 2.61
CA SER A 194 2.77 -6.61 1.84
C SER A 194 3.97 -5.80 2.33
N GLN A 195 3.84 -4.48 2.43
CA GLN A 195 4.93 -3.63 2.93
C GLN A 195 5.37 -4.05 4.35
N TYR A 196 4.43 -4.36 5.24
CA TYR A 196 4.77 -4.84 6.58
C TYR A 196 5.56 -6.15 6.53
N MET A 197 5.11 -7.16 5.77
CA MET A 197 5.81 -8.46 5.66
C MET A 197 7.27 -8.31 5.23
N TYR A 198 7.59 -7.34 4.38
CA TYR A 198 8.98 -7.08 3.99
C TYR A 198 9.81 -6.30 5.01
N THR A 199 9.18 -5.46 5.84
CA THR A 199 9.91 -4.45 6.60
C THR A 199 9.83 -4.64 8.11
N HIS A 200 8.77 -5.28 8.60
CA HIS A 200 8.39 -5.41 10.02
C HIS A 200 8.37 -4.08 10.77
N ARG A 201 8.17 -2.99 10.02
CA ARG A 201 8.15 -1.63 10.53
C ARG A 201 6.77 -1.31 11.09
N GLN A 202 6.57 -1.63 12.37
CA GLN A 202 5.35 -1.31 13.10
C GLN A 202 5.03 0.19 13.04
N ASP A 203 6.07 1.00 13.19
CA ASP A 203 6.03 2.46 13.15
C ASP A 203 5.51 2.98 11.79
N LEU A 204 5.98 2.42 10.67
CA LEU A 204 5.53 2.78 9.32
C LEU A 204 4.11 2.28 9.03
N LEU A 205 3.76 1.10 9.53
CA LEU A 205 2.42 0.55 9.37
C LEU A 205 1.39 1.42 10.11
N LEU A 206 1.66 1.76 11.38
CA LEU A 206 0.79 2.64 12.15
C LEU A 206 0.64 4.01 11.45
N ALA A 207 1.74 4.61 11.02
CA ALA A 207 1.72 5.87 10.29
C ALA A 207 0.91 5.80 8.99
N SER A 208 0.87 4.63 8.34
CA SER A 208 0.11 4.41 7.11
C SER A 208 -1.39 4.17 7.34
N LEU A 209 -1.75 3.69 8.53
CA LEU A 209 -3.15 3.47 8.94
C LEU A 209 -3.81 4.75 9.47
N LEU A 210 -3.02 5.71 9.94
CA LEU A 210 -3.49 6.98 10.46
C LEU A 210 -3.42 8.09 9.40
N PRO A 211 -4.17 9.20 9.57
CA PRO A 211 -4.06 10.34 8.68
C PRO A 211 -2.64 10.94 8.68
N PRO A 212 -2.12 11.42 7.54
CA PRO A 212 -0.79 12.01 7.48
C PRO A 212 -0.63 13.16 8.48
N GLY A 213 0.47 13.16 9.24
CA GLY A 213 0.76 14.19 10.24
C GLY A 213 0.06 14.03 11.59
N SER A 214 -0.76 12.98 11.78
CA SER A 214 -1.45 12.72 13.07
C SER A 214 -0.56 12.11 14.15
N LEU A 215 0.65 11.64 13.80
CA LEU A 215 1.62 11.10 14.75
C LEU A 215 2.67 12.17 15.10
N PRO A 216 2.59 12.83 16.25
CA PRO A 216 3.64 13.74 16.72
C PRO A 216 4.91 12.98 17.10
N SER A 217 4.78 11.73 17.54
CA SER A 217 5.87 10.82 17.90
C SER A 217 5.39 9.40 17.64
N ASN A 218 6.24 8.54 17.08
CA ASN A 218 5.81 7.17 16.81
C ASN A 218 5.84 6.34 18.10
N PRO A 219 4.72 5.73 18.54
CA PRO A 219 4.70 4.91 19.75
C PRO A 219 5.50 3.62 19.61
N PHE A 220 5.65 3.10 18.39
CA PHE A 220 6.38 1.87 18.14
C PHE A 220 7.83 2.14 17.72
N PRO A 221 8.78 1.26 18.12
CA PRO A 221 10.16 1.38 17.68
C PRO A 221 10.30 1.07 16.19
N THR A 222 11.28 1.71 15.57
CA THR A 222 11.74 1.49 14.19
C THR A 222 12.13 0.03 13.93
N THR A 223 12.55 -0.72 14.95
CA THR A 223 12.93 -2.14 14.84
C THR A 223 12.63 -2.82 16.18
N ALA A 224 11.90 -3.94 16.13
CA ALA A 224 11.33 -4.60 17.33
C ALA A 224 12.36 -5.14 18.35
N HIS A 225 13.67 -5.09 18.06
CA HIS A 225 14.69 -5.69 18.94
C HIS A 225 15.97 -4.85 19.14
N LEU A 226 16.01 -3.59 18.66
CA LEU A 226 17.21 -2.75 18.72
C LEU A 226 17.01 -1.42 19.47
N SER A 227 15.82 -1.18 20.03
CA SER A 227 15.62 0.03 20.84
C SER A 227 16.40 -0.10 22.16
N SER A 228 17.38 0.77 22.36
CA SER A 228 18.15 0.86 23.61
C SER A 228 17.31 1.34 24.80
N SER A 229 16.08 1.79 24.55
CA SER A 229 15.08 2.12 25.56
C SER A 229 13.70 1.66 25.07
N PRO A 230 13.18 0.52 25.56
CA PRO A 230 11.81 0.12 25.25
C PRO A 230 10.85 1.09 25.94
N LYS A 231 9.93 1.68 25.18
CA LYS A 231 8.85 2.51 25.75
C LYS A 231 7.98 1.64 26.64
N THR A 232 7.55 2.18 27.77
CA THR A 232 6.62 1.45 28.64
C THR A 232 5.25 1.36 27.98
N ALA A 233 4.45 0.36 28.36
CA ALA A 233 3.08 0.22 27.87
C ALA A 233 2.24 1.48 28.18
N GLU A 234 2.50 2.14 29.32
CA GLU A 234 1.85 3.39 29.73
C GLU A 234 2.23 4.58 28.82
N GLU A 235 3.50 4.68 28.42
CA GLU A 235 3.96 5.69 27.46
C GLU A 235 3.35 5.50 26.08
N ILE A 236 3.24 4.26 25.62
CA ILE A 236 2.58 3.93 24.34
C ILE A 236 1.09 4.30 24.43
N HIS A 237 0.43 3.91 25.51
CA HIS A 237 -0.98 4.19 25.74
C HIS A 237 -1.28 5.70 25.75
N SER A 238 -0.51 6.47 26.50
CA SER A 238 -0.66 7.94 26.57
C SER A 238 -0.43 8.61 25.22
N GLN A 239 0.55 8.16 24.43
CA GLN A 239 0.76 8.66 23.05
C GLN A 239 -0.45 8.37 22.15
N LEU A 240 -0.99 7.14 22.19
CA LEU A 240 -2.16 6.76 21.40
C LEU A 240 -3.41 7.56 21.80
N LEU A 241 -3.59 7.89 23.08
CA LEU A 241 -4.67 8.77 23.55
C LEU A 241 -4.55 10.20 22.98
N VAL A 242 -3.35 10.78 22.97
CA VAL A 242 -3.12 12.11 22.38
C VAL A 242 -3.47 12.11 20.89
N VAL A 243 -3.10 11.05 20.18
CA VAL A 243 -3.48 10.87 18.77
C VAL A 243 -4.99 10.79 18.62
N ALA A 244 -5.67 9.95 19.41
CA ALA A 244 -7.13 9.83 19.37
C ALA A 244 -7.83 11.18 19.64
N GLU A 245 -7.28 11.99 20.54
CA GLU A 245 -7.83 13.31 20.88
C GLU A 245 -7.72 14.28 19.70
N SER A 246 -6.55 14.33 19.05
CA SER A 246 -6.37 15.12 17.83
C SER A 246 -7.32 14.64 16.72
N LEU A 247 -7.43 13.32 16.51
CA LEU A 247 -8.33 12.79 15.49
C LEU A 247 -9.80 13.15 15.74
N ALA A 248 -10.25 13.09 16.99
CA ALA A 248 -11.60 13.47 17.38
C ALA A 248 -11.90 14.95 17.14
N LYS A 249 -10.90 15.82 17.34
CA LYS A 249 -11.03 17.27 17.08
C LYS A 249 -11.01 17.60 15.59
N ASP A 250 -10.14 16.92 14.83
CA ASP A 250 -9.80 17.31 13.45
C ASP A 250 -10.67 16.62 12.40
N PHE A 251 -11.32 15.50 12.73
CA PHE A 251 -12.06 14.68 11.78
C PHE A 251 -13.50 14.39 12.19
N THR A 252 -14.36 14.30 11.17
CA THR A 252 -15.75 13.89 11.34
C THR A 252 -15.86 12.39 11.62
N GLN A 253 -16.92 11.98 12.30
CA GLN A 253 -17.23 10.57 12.58
C GLN A 253 -17.15 9.70 11.31
N HIS A 254 -17.69 10.17 10.18
CA HIS A 254 -17.61 9.46 8.90
C HIS A 254 -16.16 9.19 8.46
N LYS A 255 -15.25 10.17 8.63
CA LYS A 255 -13.85 10.00 8.25
C LYS A 255 -13.12 9.04 9.20
N LEU A 256 -13.44 9.08 10.50
CA LEU A 256 -12.93 8.15 11.50
C LEU A 256 -13.38 6.71 11.21
N LEU A 257 -14.66 6.51 10.89
CA LEU A 257 -15.20 5.21 10.48
C LEU A 257 -14.59 4.71 9.16
N GLY A 258 -14.25 5.61 8.22
CA GLY A 258 -13.51 5.25 7.02
C GLY A 258 -12.10 4.73 7.32
N GLY A 259 -11.40 5.36 8.27
CA GLY A 259 -10.11 4.88 8.77
C GLY A 259 -10.24 3.51 9.45
N LEU A 260 -11.23 3.37 10.34
CA LEU A 260 -11.55 2.09 11.00
C LEU A 260 -11.86 0.98 9.99
N SER A 261 -12.60 1.29 8.92
CA SER A 261 -12.86 0.33 7.84
C SER A 261 -11.58 -0.14 7.14
N THR A 262 -10.55 0.70 7.06
CA THR A 262 -9.25 0.35 6.48
C THR A 262 -8.48 -0.60 7.42
N VAL A 263 -8.48 -0.31 8.73
CA VAL A 263 -7.90 -1.19 9.75
C VAL A 263 -8.60 -2.56 9.75
N HIS A 264 -9.94 -2.57 9.65
CA HIS A 264 -10.73 -3.79 9.54
C HIS A 264 -10.40 -4.58 8.27
N GLY A 265 -10.20 -3.90 7.14
CA GLY A 265 -9.77 -4.52 5.88
C GLY A 265 -8.44 -5.26 6.04
N LEU A 266 -7.46 -4.60 6.66
CA LEU A 266 -6.16 -5.18 6.97
C LEU A 266 -6.31 -6.41 7.87
N TRP A 267 -7.05 -6.30 8.97
CA TRP A 267 -7.35 -7.41 9.88
C TRP A 267 -7.93 -8.63 9.13
N LYS A 268 -8.96 -8.43 8.29
CA LYS A 268 -9.56 -9.54 7.53
C LYS A 268 -8.57 -10.23 6.60
N ASN A 269 -7.68 -9.46 5.94
CA ASN A 269 -6.67 -10.04 5.07
C ASN A 269 -5.61 -10.82 5.86
N THR A 270 -5.16 -10.28 7.00
CA THR A 270 -4.23 -10.94 7.92
C THR A 270 -4.78 -12.30 8.36
N VAL A 271 -6.06 -12.34 8.80
CA VAL A 271 -6.76 -13.58 9.16
C VAL A 271 -6.86 -14.52 7.96
N ALA A 272 -7.27 -14.03 6.78
CA ALA A 272 -7.44 -14.86 5.59
C ALA A 272 -6.14 -15.56 5.19
N LEU A 273 -5.02 -14.84 5.22
CA LEU A 273 -3.69 -15.36 4.90
C LEU A 273 -3.05 -16.18 6.03
N GLY A 274 -3.62 -16.12 7.24
CA GLY A 274 -3.14 -16.83 8.42
C GLY A 274 -1.84 -16.26 8.96
N VAL A 275 -1.60 -14.96 8.77
CA VAL A 275 -0.38 -14.30 9.27
C VAL A 275 -0.45 -14.27 10.79
N ASP A 276 0.62 -14.75 11.43
CA ASP A 276 0.71 -14.93 12.88
C ASP A 276 1.91 -14.16 13.42
N ASP A 277 1.78 -12.83 13.53
CA ASP A 277 2.89 -11.92 13.82
C ASP A 277 2.47 -10.90 14.88
N ASP A 278 3.05 -10.99 16.08
CA ASP A 278 2.65 -10.18 17.23
C ASP A 278 2.74 -8.68 16.94
N GLY A 279 3.81 -8.25 16.28
CA GLY A 279 4.02 -6.85 15.96
C GLY A 279 2.98 -6.30 14.97
N LEU A 280 2.55 -7.11 14.01
CA LEU A 280 1.45 -6.76 13.11
C LEU A 280 0.14 -6.59 13.87
N TRP A 281 -0.17 -7.56 14.73
CA TRP A 281 -1.39 -7.56 15.52
C TRP A 281 -1.44 -6.37 16.48
N GLU A 282 -0.34 -6.08 17.20
CA GLU A 282 -0.22 -4.92 18.08
C GLU A 282 -0.56 -3.60 17.37
N VAL A 283 -0.05 -3.40 16.15
CA VAL A 283 -0.32 -2.19 15.36
C VAL A 283 -1.79 -2.14 14.92
N ILE A 284 -2.37 -3.27 14.50
CA ILE A 284 -3.79 -3.35 14.14
C ILE A 284 -4.66 -2.98 15.36
N HIS A 285 -4.36 -3.53 16.54
CA HIS A 285 -5.09 -3.23 17.78
C HIS A 285 -4.93 -1.77 18.20
N ALA A 286 -3.72 -1.22 18.12
CA ALA A 286 -3.46 0.18 18.45
C ALA A 286 -4.22 1.13 17.51
N ALA A 287 -4.13 0.93 16.19
CA ALA A 287 -4.85 1.75 15.21
C ALA A 287 -6.37 1.66 15.40
N TRP A 288 -6.88 0.44 15.65
CA TRP A 288 -8.29 0.21 15.93
C TRP A 288 -8.77 0.96 17.18
N GLY A 289 -8.04 0.83 18.29
CA GLY A 289 -8.35 1.52 19.55
C GLY A 289 -8.34 3.03 19.41
N VAL A 290 -7.38 3.59 18.66
CA VAL A 290 -7.32 5.02 18.34
C VAL A 290 -8.57 5.48 17.60
N TYR A 291 -8.97 4.79 16.52
CA TYR A 291 -10.14 5.18 15.74
C TYR A 291 -11.45 5.01 16.51
N LEU A 292 -11.62 3.94 17.28
CA LEU A 292 -12.82 3.74 18.10
C LEU A 292 -12.93 4.80 19.18
N THR A 293 -11.84 5.10 19.87
CA THR A 293 -11.82 6.11 20.94
C THR A 293 -12.13 7.49 20.36
N ALA A 294 -11.49 7.86 19.25
CA ALA A 294 -11.76 9.11 18.57
C ALA A 294 -13.22 9.20 18.11
N ALA A 295 -13.75 8.15 17.48
CA ALA A 295 -15.13 8.12 17.01
C ALA A 295 -16.13 8.22 18.16
N GLY A 296 -15.86 7.55 19.27
CA GLY A 296 -16.67 7.62 20.48
C GLY A 296 -16.67 9.01 21.11
N TRP A 297 -15.53 9.71 21.14
CA TRP A 297 -15.47 11.10 21.62
C TRP A 297 -16.16 12.11 20.70
N THR A 298 -16.26 11.82 19.40
CA THR A 298 -17.08 12.64 18.49
C THR A 298 -18.57 12.41 18.63
N ASP A 299 -18.99 11.27 19.19
CA ASP A 299 -20.40 10.96 19.38
C ASP A 299 -20.89 11.47 20.73
N SER A 300 -21.64 12.58 20.70
CA SER A 300 -22.27 13.19 21.88
C SER A 300 -23.15 12.24 22.72
N ARG A 301 -23.55 11.08 22.18
CA ARG A 301 -24.38 10.08 22.86
C ARG A 301 -23.55 9.07 23.66
N LEU A 302 -22.25 8.93 23.32
CA LEU A 302 -21.34 8.01 24.00
C LEU A 302 -20.57 8.82 25.06
N HIS A 303 -21.02 8.73 26.31
CA HIS A 303 -20.30 9.30 27.46
C HIS A 303 -19.08 8.45 27.82
N LEU A 304 -18.11 8.34 26.90
CA LEU A 304 -16.83 7.73 27.20
C LEU A 304 -16.05 8.65 28.15
N ARG A 305 -15.51 8.07 29.22
CA ARG A 305 -14.62 8.81 30.12
C ARG A 305 -13.38 9.23 29.31
N LYS A 306 -13.00 10.51 29.41
CA LYS A 306 -11.74 10.99 28.85
C LYS A 306 -10.60 10.25 29.53
N GLY A 307 -9.71 9.64 28.75
CA GLY A 307 -8.50 8.97 29.26
C GLY A 307 -8.48 7.44 29.14
N GLU A 308 -9.50 6.79 28.60
CA GLU A 308 -9.49 5.35 28.33
C GLU A 308 -9.53 5.07 26.83
N LEU A 309 -8.59 4.26 26.31
CA LEU A 309 -8.72 3.69 24.97
C LEU A 309 -9.74 2.56 25.01
N ILE A 310 -10.69 2.58 24.09
CA ILE A 310 -11.56 1.42 23.90
C ILE A 310 -10.67 0.24 23.46
N PRO A 311 -10.65 -0.88 24.21
CA PRO A 311 -9.85 -2.03 23.84
C PRO A 311 -10.19 -2.48 22.41
N GLY A 312 -9.17 -2.85 21.65
CA GLY A 312 -9.39 -3.59 20.39
C GLY A 312 -10.03 -4.95 20.67
N TYR A 313 -10.55 -5.59 19.62
CA TYR A 313 -11.08 -6.96 19.70
C TYR A 313 -10.13 -7.87 20.49
N GLN A 314 -10.62 -8.50 21.56
CA GLN A 314 -9.99 -9.65 22.21
C GLN A 314 -10.36 -10.93 21.47
#